data_AF-A0A6N8CNM6-F1
#
_entry.id   AF-A0A6N8CNM6-F1
#
_cell.length_a   1.000
_cell.length_b   1.000
_cell.length_c   1.000
_cell.angle_alpha   90.00
_cell.angle_beta   90.00
_cell.angle_gamma   90.00
#
_symmetry.space_group_name_H-M   'P 1'
#
loop_
_entity.id
_entity.type
_entity.pdbx_description
1 polymer ?
#
loop_
_entity_poly.entity_id
_entity_poly.type
_entity_poly.pdbx_seq_one_letter_code
_entity_poly.pdbx_strand_id
1 'polypeptide(L)'
;MKRDTKGMTLVELLAVLTLFSVLSILIFGLYQLGIRSYHRNVTTTMIQQDSDLVLSRLTTAFRHKNSRPFQLSVSSDGKLMITYTKNNQTNVISGDDFIYSGTSSPQTIDQSTATIDMNYIVKPRDSQDQDKTFHLKTSLTFPWKETEQKDGSQ
;
A
#
# COMPACT_ATOMS: atom_id res chain seq x y z
N MET A 1 -11.56 31.35 -63.86
CA MET A 1 -11.20 31.05 -62.45
C MET A 1 -10.20 29.90 -62.46
N LYS A 2 -8.88 30.18 -62.48
CA LYS A 2 -7.85 29.12 -62.53
C LYS A 2 -7.58 28.65 -61.10
N ARG A 3 -7.77 27.36 -60.84
CA ARG A 3 -7.42 26.71 -59.57
C ARG A 3 -5.93 26.39 -59.60
N ASP A 4 -5.16 27.06 -58.75
CA ASP A 4 -3.74 26.79 -58.52
C ASP A 4 -3.63 25.49 -57.70
N THR A 5 -3.57 24.34 -58.38
CA THR A 5 -3.25 23.06 -57.74
C THR A 5 -1.74 22.88 -57.74
N LYS A 6 -1.05 23.40 -56.73
CA LYS A 6 0.35 23.08 -56.48
C LYS A 6 0.44 21.64 -55.95
N GLY A 7 1.03 20.75 -56.73
CA GLY A 7 1.37 19.40 -56.28
C GLY A 7 2.52 19.43 -55.28
N MET A 8 2.49 18.58 -54.26
CA MET A 8 3.58 18.43 -53.30
C MET A 8 4.77 17.76 -53.97
N THR A 9 5.97 18.34 -53.83
CA THR A 9 7.17 17.71 -54.40
C THR A 9 7.62 16.54 -53.52
N LEU A 10 8.25 15.53 -54.14
CA LEU A 10 8.71 14.33 -53.44
C LEU A 10 9.72 14.66 -52.33
N VAL A 11 10.56 15.68 -52.55
CA VAL A 11 11.56 16.15 -51.60
C VAL A 11 10.91 16.81 -50.38
N GLU A 12 9.86 17.63 -50.57
CA GLU A 12 9.10 18.23 -49.47
C GLU A 12 8.39 17.17 -48.63
N LEU A 13 7.80 16.16 -49.27
CA LEU A 13 7.16 15.05 -48.56
C LEU A 13 8.19 14.25 -47.73
N LEU A 14 9.36 13.97 -48.30
CA LEU A 14 10.44 13.26 -47.60
C LEU A 14 10.92 14.06 -46.38
N ALA A 15 11.12 15.37 -46.52
CA ALA A 15 11.55 16.23 -45.43
C ALA A 15 10.53 16.31 -44.29
N VAL A 16 9.23 16.35 -44.61
CA VAL A 16 8.16 16.34 -43.59
C VAL A 16 8.09 14.98 -42.90
N LEU A 17 8.21 13.87 -43.63
CA LEU A 17 8.17 12.52 -43.06
C LEU A 17 9.36 12.24 -42.14
N THR A 18 10.57 12.68 -42.53
CA THR A 18 11.75 12.51 -41.67
C THR A 18 11.63 13.34 -40.40
N LEU A 19 11.20 14.60 -40.50
CA LEU A 19 10.96 15.45 -39.34
C LEU A 19 9.87 14.87 -38.41
N PHE A 20 8.76 14.41 -38.99
CA PHE A 20 7.66 13.80 -38.24
C PHE A 20 8.11 12.51 -37.53
N SER A 21 8.93 11.68 -38.17
CA SER A 21 9.47 10.45 -37.59
C SER A 21 10.32 10.75 -36.35
N VAL A 22 11.24 11.72 -36.45
CA VAL A 22 12.09 12.14 -35.33
C VAL A 22 11.24 12.65 -34.16
N LEU A 23 10.27 13.52 -34.45
CA LEU A 23 9.38 14.06 -33.42
C LEU A 23 8.51 12.98 -32.78
N SER A 24 7.99 12.04 -33.57
CA SER A 24 7.15 10.95 -33.07
C SER A 24 7.90 10.04 -32.10
N ILE A 25 9.16 9.71 -32.40
CA ILE A 25 10.00 8.88 -31.52
C ILE A 25 10.22 9.60 -30.17
N LEU A 26 10.50 10.90 -30.19
CA LEU A 26 10.71 11.69 -28.98
C LEU A 26 9.43 11.76 -28.13
N ILE A 27 8.29 12.07 -28.75
CA ILE A 27 7.00 12.15 -28.06
C ILE A 27 6.64 10.79 -27.45
N PHE A 28 6.81 9.70 -28.21
CA PHE A 28 6.49 8.36 -27.72
C PHE A 28 7.42 7.95 -26.56
N GLY A 29 8.71 8.30 -26.64
CA GLY A 29 9.66 8.06 -25.55
C GLY A 29 9.25 8.75 -24.25
N LEU A 30 8.90 10.04 -24.33
CA LEU A 30 8.43 10.82 -23.17
C LEU A 30 7.10 10.29 -22.63
N TYR A 31 6.18 9.92 -23.51
CA TYR A 31 4.90 9.34 -23.12
C TYR A 31 5.05 8.04 -22.33
N GLN A 32 5.90 7.13 -22.81
CA GLN A 32 6.16 5.87 -22.12
C GLN A 32 6.84 6.07 -20.76
N LEU A 33 7.76 7.03 -20.67
CA LEU A 33 8.38 7.40 -19.40
C LEU A 33 7.34 7.96 -18.42
N GLY A 34 6.44 8.82 -18.91
CA GLY A 34 5.35 9.41 -18.13
C GLY A 34 4.41 8.35 -17.57
N ILE A 35 3.94 7.41 -18.41
CA ILE A 35 3.07 6.31 -17.98
C ILE A 35 3.74 5.45 -16.90
N ARG A 36 5.00 5.05 -17.11
CA ARG A 36 5.73 4.22 -16.13
C ARG A 36 5.90 4.93 -14.80
N SER A 37 6.26 6.22 -14.83
CA SER A 37 6.41 7.04 -13.63
C SER A 37 5.06 7.21 -12.91
N TYR A 38 4.00 7.50 -13.65
CA TYR A 38 2.65 7.65 -13.11
C TYR A 38 2.18 6.38 -12.40
N HIS A 39 2.27 5.22 -13.07
CA HIS A 39 1.87 3.95 -12.46
C HIS A 39 2.66 3.63 -11.20
N ARG A 40 3.98 3.88 -11.20
CA ARG A 40 4.81 3.65 -10.02
C ARG A 40 4.37 4.52 -8.85
N ASN A 41 4.19 5.82 -9.08
CA ASN A 41 3.77 6.75 -8.03
C ASN A 41 2.38 6.42 -7.48
N VAL A 42 1.42 6.10 -8.36
CA VAL A 42 0.06 5.73 -7.95
C VAL A 42 0.10 4.44 -7.11
N THR A 43 0.81 3.39 -7.55
CA THR A 43 0.91 2.16 -6.75
C THR A 43 1.55 2.40 -5.40
N THR A 44 2.64 3.18 -5.32
CA THR A 44 3.27 3.51 -4.04
C THR A 44 2.32 4.27 -3.11
N THR A 45 1.60 5.27 -3.63
CA THR A 45 0.60 6.01 -2.85
C THR A 45 -0.52 5.11 -2.33
N MET A 46 -1.03 4.20 -3.17
CA MET A 46 -2.08 3.27 -2.74
C MET A 46 -1.61 2.32 -1.63
N ILE A 47 -0.37 1.79 -1.71
CA ILE A 47 0.19 0.95 -0.65
C ILE A 47 0.38 1.75 0.65
N GLN A 48 0.80 3.01 0.56
CA GLN A 48 0.93 3.89 1.73
C GLN A 48 -0.43 4.16 2.37
N GLN A 49 -1.46 4.47 1.58
CA GLN A 49 -2.83 4.68 2.08
C GLN A 49 -3.39 3.44 2.77
N ASP A 50 -3.15 2.24 2.22
CA ASP A 50 -3.57 0.99 2.85
C ASP A 50 -2.80 0.73 4.17
N SER A 51 -1.51 1.01 4.18
CA SER A 51 -0.68 0.90 5.39
C SER A 51 -1.15 1.86 6.50
N ASP A 52 -1.50 3.09 6.16
CA ASP A 52 -2.05 4.08 7.08
C ASP A 52 -3.43 3.66 7.60
N LEU A 53 -4.27 3.08 6.74
CA LEU A 53 -5.56 2.51 7.11
C LEU A 53 -5.39 1.37 8.13
N VAL A 54 -4.48 0.44 7.86
CA VAL A 54 -4.12 -0.66 8.77
C VAL A 54 -3.61 -0.11 10.10
N LEU A 55 -2.70 0.85 10.09
CA LEU A 55 -2.15 1.46 11.30
C LEU A 55 -3.23 2.18 12.11
N SER A 56 -4.14 2.89 11.46
CA SER A 56 -5.26 3.59 12.10
C SER A 56 -6.24 2.61 12.76
N ARG A 57 -6.62 1.55 12.04
CA ARG A 57 -7.48 0.47 12.57
C ARG A 57 -6.81 -0.26 13.73
N LEU A 58 -5.52 -0.57 13.61
CA LEU A 58 -4.77 -1.20 14.69
C LEU A 58 -4.64 -0.27 15.90
N THR A 59 -4.29 1.00 15.70
CA THR A 59 -4.16 1.97 16.79
C THR A 59 -5.49 2.12 17.53
N THR A 60 -6.60 2.12 16.80
CA THR A 60 -7.95 2.15 17.39
C THR A 60 -8.22 0.88 18.21
N ALA A 61 -7.96 -0.31 17.66
CA ALA A 61 -8.12 -1.58 18.37
C ALA A 61 -7.21 -1.69 19.60
N PHE A 62 -5.99 -1.17 19.49
CA PHE A 62 -5.01 -1.15 20.56
C PHE A 62 -5.42 -0.19 21.69
N ARG A 63 -5.82 1.04 21.36
CA ARG A 63 -6.22 2.05 22.36
C ARG A 63 -7.59 1.79 22.98
N HIS A 64 -8.48 1.07 22.31
CA HIS A 64 -9.80 0.78 22.83
C HIS A 64 -9.74 -0.32 23.90
N LYS A 65 -9.93 0.04 25.18
CA LYS A 65 -9.80 -0.88 26.32
C LYS A 65 -10.66 -2.16 26.19
N ASN A 66 -11.82 -2.09 25.52
CA ASN A 66 -12.71 -3.23 25.34
C ASN A 66 -12.24 -4.24 24.30
N SER A 67 -11.30 -3.84 23.43
CA SER A 67 -10.78 -4.66 22.33
C SER A 67 -9.62 -5.56 22.74
N ARG A 68 -9.12 -5.48 23.99
CA ARG A 68 -8.06 -6.36 24.51
C ARG A 68 -8.65 -7.57 25.25
N PRO A 69 -8.02 -8.76 25.17
CA PRO A 69 -6.88 -9.13 24.31
C PRO A 69 -7.29 -9.33 22.84
N PHE A 70 -6.34 -9.17 21.93
CA PHE A 70 -6.52 -9.51 20.51
C PHE A 70 -5.25 -10.11 19.90
N GLN A 71 -5.41 -10.81 18.78
CA GLN A 71 -4.33 -11.45 18.04
C GLN A 71 -4.22 -10.86 16.65
N LEU A 72 -2.99 -10.54 16.24
CA LEU A 72 -2.69 -10.19 14.85
C LEU A 72 -2.28 -11.44 14.11
N SER A 73 -2.96 -11.76 13.00
CA SER A 73 -2.61 -12.88 12.15
C SER A 73 -2.72 -12.51 10.68
N VAL A 74 -1.96 -13.19 9.84
CA VAL A 74 -2.06 -13.08 8.39
C VAL A 74 -2.80 -14.31 7.90
N SER A 75 -3.89 -14.10 7.17
CA SER A 75 -4.66 -15.17 6.55
C SER A 75 -3.88 -15.81 5.39
N SER A 76 -4.27 -17.03 5.00
CA SER A 76 -3.68 -17.75 3.86
C SER A 76 -3.75 -16.98 2.53
N ASP A 77 -4.72 -16.06 2.39
CA ASP A 77 -4.89 -15.16 1.25
C ASP A 77 -4.05 -13.87 1.35
N GLY A 78 -3.23 -13.75 2.40
CA GLY A 78 -2.34 -12.62 2.66
C GLY A 78 -3.01 -11.40 3.28
N LYS A 79 -4.25 -11.52 3.77
CA LYS A 79 -4.92 -10.41 4.46
C LYS A 79 -4.49 -10.33 5.91
N LEU A 80 -4.30 -9.12 6.42
CA LEU A 80 -4.00 -8.89 7.83
C LEU A 80 -5.31 -8.84 8.61
N MET A 81 -5.39 -9.64 9.68
CA MET A 81 -6.58 -9.83 10.50
C MET A 81 -6.30 -9.55 11.97
N ILE A 82 -7.30 -8.99 12.64
CA ILE A 82 -7.36 -8.90 14.10
C ILE A 82 -8.41 -9.89 14.60
N THR A 83 -8.02 -10.80 15.48
CA THR A 83 -8.93 -11.70 16.18
C THR A 83 -9.08 -11.26 17.64
N TYR A 84 -10.27 -10.81 18.03
CA TYR A 84 -10.58 -10.37 19.39
C TYR A 84 -10.88 -11.57 20.27
N THR A 85 -10.12 -11.78 21.35
CA THR A 85 -10.28 -12.99 22.19
C THR A 85 -11.53 -12.96 23.06
N LYS A 86 -12.12 -11.79 23.33
CA LYS A 86 -13.37 -11.66 24.11
C LYS A 86 -14.59 -12.24 23.40
N ASN A 87 -14.71 -11.99 22.09
CA ASN A 87 -15.89 -12.34 21.32
C ASN A 87 -15.59 -13.37 20.22
N ASN A 88 -14.33 -13.82 20.13
CA ASN A 88 -13.81 -14.67 19.05
C ASN A 88 -14.14 -14.14 17.64
N GLN A 89 -14.26 -12.81 17.50
CA GLN A 89 -14.56 -12.14 16.24
C GLN A 89 -13.26 -11.81 15.52
N THR A 90 -13.19 -12.18 14.24
CA THR A 90 -12.05 -11.88 13.38
C THR A 90 -12.45 -10.82 12.36
N ASN A 91 -11.75 -9.69 12.38
CA ASN A 91 -11.95 -8.59 11.45
C ASN A 91 -10.72 -8.43 10.56
N VAL A 92 -10.94 -8.36 9.26
CA VAL A 92 -9.90 -8.01 8.28
C VAL A 92 -9.62 -6.51 8.40
N ILE A 93 -8.35 -6.15 8.56
CA ILE A 93 -7.93 -4.74 8.68
C ILE A 93 -7.21 -4.22 7.44
N SER A 94 -6.65 -5.08 6.59
CA SER A 94 -6.05 -4.72 5.30
C SER A 94 -7.09 -4.52 4.21
N GLY A 95 -6.75 -3.76 3.17
CA GLY A 95 -7.49 -3.72 1.91
C GLY A 95 -7.40 -5.03 1.13
N ASP A 96 -8.32 -5.22 0.18
CA ASP A 96 -8.41 -6.44 -0.64
C ASP A 96 -7.32 -6.54 -1.72
N ASP A 97 -6.84 -5.38 -2.17
CA ASP A 97 -5.87 -5.25 -3.27
C ASP A 97 -4.42 -5.53 -2.85
N PHE A 98 -4.17 -5.76 -1.55
CA PHE A 98 -2.84 -5.93 -0.99
C PHE A 98 -2.67 -7.26 -0.26
N ILE A 99 -1.42 -7.74 -0.28
CA ILE A 99 -0.97 -8.96 0.38
C ILE A 99 0.10 -8.55 1.37
N TYR A 100 -0.12 -8.90 2.63
CA TYR A 100 0.80 -8.73 3.74
C TYR A 100 1.56 -10.05 3.95
N SER A 101 2.88 -9.97 4.05
CA SER A 101 3.75 -11.09 4.42
C SER A 101 4.78 -10.63 5.45
N GLY A 102 5.21 -11.48 6.38
CA GLY A 102 6.13 -11.06 7.44
C GLY A 102 6.06 -11.95 8.67
N THR A 103 5.68 -11.37 9.82
CA THR A 103 5.65 -12.07 11.09
C THR A 103 4.72 -13.29 11.03
N SER A 104 5.34 -14.47 11.01
CA SER A 104 4.72 -15.76 10.73
C SER A 104 4.00 -16.38 11.92
N SER A 105 4.05 -15.75 13.09
CA SER A 105 3.34 -16.19 14.28
C SER A 105 2.28 -15.17 14.67
N PRO A 106 1.07 -15.62 15.04
CA PRO A 106 0.08 -14.76 15.65
C PRO A 106 0.70 -14.04 16.86
N GLN A 107 0.69 -12.71 16.85
CA GLN A 107 1.11 -11.92 18.01
C GLN A 107 -0.10 -11.68 18.88
N THR A 108 -0.10 -12.26 20.08
CA THR A 108 -1.11 -11.96 21.10
C THR A 108 -0.74 -10.65 21.78
N ILE A 109 -1.70 -9.71 21.77
CA ILE A 109 -1.56 -8.40 22.39
C ILE A 109 -2.53 -8.35 23.57
N ASP A 110 -1.95 -8.27 24.76
CA ASP A 110 -2.65 -8.26 26.04
C ASP A 110 -2.34 -7.00 26.87
N GLN A 111 -2.80 -6.96 28.13
CA GLN A 111 -2.57 -5.82 29.03
C GLN A 111 -1.10 -5.68 29.46
N SER A 112 -0.29 -6.72 29.31
CA SER A 112 1.14 -6.71 29.61
C SER A 112 1.99 -6.24 28.42
N THR A 113 1.41 -6.24 27.22
CA THR A 113 2.08 -5.83 25.98
C THR A 113 2.18 -4.30 25.91
N ALA A 114 3.31 -3.77 26.37
CA ALA A 114 3.59 -2.33 26.36
C ALA A 114 3.92 -1.79 24.95
N THR A 115 4.45 -2.65 24.07
CA THR A 115 4.90 -2.29 22.73
C THR A 115 4.48 -3.36 21.72
N ILE A 116 3.96 -2.94 20.57
CA ILE A 116 3.74 -3.78 19.38
C ILE A 116 4.73 -3.36 18.32
N ASP A 117 5.61 -4.28 17.90
CA ASP A 117 6.47 -4.09 16.74
C ASP A 117 5.88 -4.82 15.53
N MET A 118 5.54 -4.04 14.50
CA MET A 118 5.08 -4.56 13.22
C MET A 118 6.20 -4.47 12.19
N ASN A 119 6.46 -5.60 11.53
CA ASN A 119 7.39 -5.69 10.42
C ASN A 119 6.75 -6.54 9.31
N TYR A 120 5.93 -5.87 8.49
CA TYR A 120 5.24 -6.49 7.37
C TYR A 120 5.77 -5.95 6.05
N ILE A 121 5.82 -6.81 5.06
CA ILE A 121 6.05 -6.50 3.66
C ILE A 121 4.67 -6.49 2.99
N VAL A 122 4.30 -5.36 2.41
CA VAL A 122 3.04 -5.16 1.70
C VAL A 122 3.34 -5.14 0.22
N LYS A 123 2.58 -5.93 -0.55
CA LYS A 123 2.67 -5.98 -2.02
C LYS A 123 1.28 -5.93 -2.64
N PRO A 124 1.08 -5.31 -3.81
CA PRO A 124 -0.18 -5.39 -4.52
C PRO A 124 -0.43 -6.83 -4.98
N ARG A 125 -1.68 -7.29 -4.85
CA ARG A 125 -2.12 -8.64 -5.20
C ARG A 125 -1.90 -8.97 -6.68
N ASP A 126 -2.13 -7.98 -7.54
CA ASP A 126 -1.99 -8.11 -8.99
C ASP A 126 -0.57 -7.76 -9.50
N SER A 127 0.39 -7.55 -8.61
CA SER A 127 1.75 -7.22 -9.03
C SER A 127 2.59 -8.48 -9.27
N GLN A 128 2.93 -8.74 -10.53
CA GLN A 128 4.04 -9.64 -10.89
C GLN A 128 5.42 -8.99 -10.68
N ASP A 129 5.43 -7.69 -10.37
CA ASP A 129 6.64 -6.89 -10.20
C ASP A 129 7.10 -6.97 -8.74
N GLN A 130 8.15 -7.77 -8.49
CA GLN A 130 8.71 -7.96 -7.14
C GLN A 130 9.28 -6.67 -6.53
N ASP A 131 9.54 -5.64 -7.36
CA ASP A 131 10.10 -4.37 -6.91
C ASP A 131 9.06 -3.43 -6.29
N LYS A 132 7.76 -3.75 -6.39
CA LYS A 132 6.67 -2.95 -5.80
C LYS A 132 6.31 -3.45 -4.40
N THR A 133 7.28 -3.40 -3.49
CA THR A 133 7.08 -3.76 -2.08
C THR A 133 7.20 -2.53 -1.18
N PHE A 134 6.40 -2.50 -0.13
CA PHE A 134 6.49 -1.51 0.93
C PHE A 134 6.76 -2.21 2.25
N HIS A 135 7.74 -1.70 3.00
CA HIS A 135 8.07 -2.23 4.32
C HIS A 135 7.31 -1.41 5.36
N LEU A 136 6.22 -1.97 5.89
CA LEU A 136 5.53 -1.43 7.04
C LEU A 136 6.31 -1.80 8.30
N LYS A 137 7.17 -0.88 8.74
CA LYS A 137 7.90 -0.95 10.00
C LYS A 137 7.37 0.11 10.96
N THR A 138 6.72 -0.33 12.03
CA THR A 138 6.22 0.60 13.04
C THR A 138 6.20 -0.04 14.40
N SER A 139 6.38 0.78 15.43
CA SER A 139 6.36 0.39 16.83
C SER A 139 5.30 1.23 17.53
N LEU A 140 4.26 0.57 18.05
CA LEU A 140 3.22 1.20 18.85
C LEU A 140 3.54 0.98 20.32
N THR A 141 3.84 2.05 21.06
CA THR A 141 4.11 1.98 22.51
C THR A 141 3.01 2.66 23.30
N PHE A 142 2.56 2.05 24.40
CA PHE A 142 1.62 2.67 25.33
C PHE A 142 2.33 3.61 26.31
N PRO A 143 1.76 4.80 26.60
CA PRO A 143 2.30 5.70 27.61
C PRO A 143 1.80 5.43 29.04
N TRP A 144 0.82 4.57 29.25
CA TRP A 144 0.39 4.15 30.60
C TRP A 144 0.71 2.67 30.80
N LYS A 145 1.67 2.37 31.68
CA LYS A 145 1.64 1.10 32.41
C LYS A 145 0.33 1.15 33.20
N GLU A 146 -0.60 0.23 32.97
CA GLU A 146 -1.68 0.01 33.93
C GLU A 146 -0.99 -0.45 35.21
N THR A 147 -0.64 0.51 36.09
CA THR A 147 -0.27 0.23 37.47
C THR A 147 -1.46 -0.53 38.03
N GLU A 148 -1.21 -1.79 38.41
CA GLU A 148 -2.14 -2.58 39.21
C GLU A 148 -2.55 -1.73 40.41
N GLN A 149 -3.72 -1.09 40.33
CA GLN A 149 -4.38 -0.57 41.50
C GLN A 149 -5.02 -1.79 42.18
N LYS A 150 -4.18 -2.55 42.89
CA LYS A 150 -4.63 -3.36 44.02
C LYS A 150 -5.05 -2.39 45.10
N ASP A 151 -6.29 -1.92 45.00
CA ASP A 151 -7.04 -1.44 46.16
C ASP A 151 -8.06 -2.55 46.44
N GLY A 152 -7.70 -3.54 47.25
CA GLY A 152 -7.78 -3.37 48.69
C GLY A 152 -9.16 -3.82 49.14
N SER A 153 -9.47 -5.10 48.98
CA SER A 153 -10.53 -5.72 49.77
C SER A 153 -10.08 -5.73 51.23
N GLN A 154 -10.70 -4.90 52.06
CA GLN A 154 -11.26 -5.26 53.37
C GLN A 154 -12.00 -4.08 54.00
#